data_AF-A0A2W6PFV6-F1
#
_entry.id   AF-A0A2W6PFV6-F1
#
_cell.length_a   1.000
_cell.length_b   1.000
_cell.length_c   1.000
_cell.angle_alpha   90.00
_cell.angle_beta   90.00
_cell.angle_gamma   90.00
#
_symmetry.space_group_name_H-M   'P 1'
#
loop_
_entity.id
_entity.type
_entity.pdbx_description
1 polymer ?
#
loop_
_entity_poly.entity_id
_entity_poly.type
_entity_poly.pdbx_seq_one_letter_code
_entity_poly.pdbx_strand_id
1 'polypeptide(L)'
;MQNQGQDSATKVNSGGQYTLGRSKDEFQALARAEDLQVAGGTAIVYAGTLADASVSGATGSLSLMTPRDNVTPVKLEGAIRITDSATLTIGNGVDTTLADLTAASRGSVWLNSNNSCAGTSNCEYRVNSLLLNDGNVYLSAQTAAPATTNGIYNTLTTNELSGSGNFYLHTNVAGSRGDQLVVNNNATGNFKIFVQDTGVSPQSDDAMTLVKTGGGDASFTLGNTGGFVDLGTYEYVLKSDGNSNWNLTNDVNPNPNPNPTPDPTPTPVPEKRITPSTAAVLNMAATLPLVFDAELNSIRERLNIMKASPHNNNVWGATYNTRNNVTTDAGAGFEQTLTGMTVGIDSRNDIPEGIATLGAFMGYSHSHIGFDRGGHGSVGSYSLGGYASWEHESGFYLDGVVKLNRFESNVAGKMSSGGAANGSYRSNGLGGHIETGMRFTDGNWNLTPYASLTGFTADNPEYHLSNGMESKSVDTRSIYRELGATLSYNMRLGNGMEVEPWLKAAVRKEFVDDNRVKVNNDGNFVNDLSGRRGIYQAGIKASFSSTLSGHLGVGYSNGADVES
;
A
#
# COMPACT_ATOMS: atom_id res chain seq x y z
N MET A 1 -23.34 61.35 -3.57
CA MET A 1 -23.99 60.57 -4.64
C MET A 1 -23.14 59.31 -4.84
N GLN A 2 -23.47 58.24 -4.11
CA GLN A 2 -22.84 56.93 -4.27
C GLN A 2 -23.32 56.35 -5.60
N ASN A 3 -22.41 56.00 -6.49
CA ASN A 3 -22.76 55.45 -7.80
C ASN A 3 -23.24 54.00 -7.60
N GLN A 4 -24.56 53.82 -7.57
CA GLN A 4 -25.26 52.55 -7.37
C GLN A 4 -25.24 51.70 -8.65
N GLY A 5 -24.06 51.47 -9.23
CA GLY A 5 -23.92 50.83 -10.54
C GLY A 5 -24.76 49.56 -10.66
N GLN A 6 -25.72 49.58 -11.57
CA GLN A 6 -26.47 48.42 -12.03
C GLN A 6 -25.94 48.05 -13.41
N ASP A 7 -25.30 46.91 -13.50
CA ASP A 7 -24.90 46.34 -14.79
C ASP A 7 -25.96 45.31 -15.21
N SER A 8 -26.28 45.24 -16.50
CA SER A 8 -27.19 44.23 -17.03
C SER A 8 -26.70 43.71 -18.38
N ALA A 9 -26.91 42.42 -18.64
CA ALA A 9 -26.55 41.76 -19.90
C ALA A 9 -25.07 41.95 -20.30
N THR A 10 -24.18 42.05 -19.30
CA THR A 10 -22.74 42.23 -19.51
C THR A 10 -22.12 40.99 -20.13
N LYS A 11 -21.31 41.16 -21.18
CA LYS A 11 -20.56 40.08 -21.81
C LYS A 11 -19.06 40.23 -21.57
N VAL A 12 -18.45 39.18 -21.02
CA VAL A 12 -17.01 39.08 -20.76
C VAL A 12 -16.45 38.00 -21.67
N ASN A 13 -15.80 38.43 -22.73
CA ASN A 13 -15.17 37.52 -23.70
C ASN A 13 -13.79 37.07 -23.21
N SER A 14 -13.19 36.13 -23.94
CA SER A 14 -11.88 35.57 -23.63
C SER A 14 -10.82 36.65 -23.39
N GLY A 15 -10.09 36.52 -22.29
CA GLY A 15 -9.09 37.50 -21.84
C GLY A 15 -9.66 38.77 -21.20
N GLY A 16 -10.98 38.98 -21.25
CA GLY A 16 -11.68 40.07 -20.58
C GLY A 16 -11.82 39.83 -19.08
N GLN A 17 -11.91 40.93 -18.33
CA GLN A 17 -12.13 40.91 -16.89
C GLN A 17 -13.33 41.78 -16.52
N TYR A 18 -14.17 41.28 -15.62
CA TYR A 18 -15.26 42.00 -14.99
C TYR A 18 -15.11 41.97 -13.46
N THR A 19 -15.43 43.07 -12.81
CA THR A 19 -15.41 43.16 -11.34
C THR A 19 -16.67 43.85 -10.84
N LEU A 20 -17.38 43.22 -9.91
CA LEU A 20 -18.55 43.79 -9.25
C LEU A 20 -18.21 44.23 -7.81
N GLY A 21 -18.74 45.38 -7.40
CA GLY A 21 -18.74 45.80 -6.01
C GLY A 21 -17.41 46.33 -5.47
N ARG A 22 -16.45 46.67 -6.34
CA ARG A 22 -15.16 47.24 -5.94
C ARG A 22 -14.89 48.57 -6.62
N SER A 23 -14.60 49.60 -5.83
CA SER A 23 -14.17 50.91 -6.31
C SER A 23 -12.91 51.35 -5.55
N LYS A 24 -11.75 51.27 -6.21
CA LYS A 24 -10.43 51.48 -5.59
C LYS A 24 -10.25 50.62 -4.33
N ASP A 25 -10.44 51.22 -3.16
CA ASP A 25 -10.26 50.62 -1.83
C ASP A 25 -11.59 50.43 -1.07
N GLU A 26 -12.72 50.77 -1.69
CA GLU A 26 -14.06 50.65 -1.11
C GLU A 26 -14.88 49.54 -1.75
N PHE A 27 -15.67 48.87 -0.91
CA PHE A 27 -16.62 47.83 -1.30
C PHE A 27 -18.02 48.43 -1.38
N GLN A 28 -18.73 48.14 -2.47
CA GLN A 28 -20.05 48.71 -2.75
C GLN A 28 -21.12 47.66 -2.49
N ALA A 29 -21.66 47.64 -1.26
CA ALA A 29 -22.67 46.67 -0.82
C ALA A 29 -23.96 46.66 -1.66
N LEU A 30 -24.29 47.78 -2.31
CA LEU A 30 -25.48 47.94 -3.14
C LEU A 30 -25.22 47.75 -4.64
N ALA A 31 -24.00 47.37 -5.04
CA ALA A 31 -23.71 47.08 -6.43
C ALA A 31 -24.55 45.89 -6.90
N ARG A 32 -25.08 45.95 -8.12
CA ARG A 32 -25.89 44.87 -8.67
C ARG A 32 -25.51 44.60 -10.12
N ALA A 33 -25.43 43.33 -10.46
CA ALA A 33 -25.30 42.88 -11.85
C ALA A 33 -26.36 41.83 -12.15
N GLU A 34 -26.89 41.85 -13.37
CA GLU A 34 -27.88 40.89 -13.84
C GLU A 34 -27.51 40.35 -15.24
N ASP A 35 -27.81 39.08 -15.53
CA ASP A 35 -27.56 38.42 -16.82
C ASP A 35 -26.10 38.46 -17.29
N LEU A 36 -25.16 38.17 -16.39
CA LEU A 36 -23.73 38.16 -16.72
C LEU A 36 -23.36 36.95 -17.60
N GLN A 37 -22.73 37.19 -18.75
CA GLN A 37 -22.25 36.14 -19.65
C GLN A 37 -20.73 36.17 -19.74
N VAL A 38 -20.07 35.13 -19.25
CA VAL A 38 -18.62 34.97 -19.28
C VAL A 38 -18.26 33.81 -20.22
N ALA A 39 -17.58 34.11 -21.31
CA ALA A 39 -17.13 33.13 -22.30
C ALA A 39 -15.60 33.17 -22.42
N GLY A 40 -14.93 32.31 -21.66
CA GLY A 40 -13.47 32.24 -21.59
C GLY A 40 -12.79 33.41 -20.86
N GLY A 41 -13.56 34.35 -20.28
CA GLY A 41 -13.07 35.49 -19.51
C GLY A 41 -13.15 35.28 -17.99
N THR A 42 -12.92 36.34 -17.22
CA THR A 42 -12.90 36.29 -15.74
C THR A 42 -13.86 37.29 -15.13
N ALA A 43 -14.70 36.86 -14.20
CA ALA A 43 -15.54 37.72 -13.37
C ALA A 43 -15.21 37.56 -11.89
N ILE A 44 -15.11 38.66 -11.15
CA ILE A 44 -14.85 38.65 -9.70
C ILE A 44 -15.88 39.52 -9.00
N VAL A 45 -16.62 38.95 -8.05
CA VAL A 45 -17.58 39.68 -7.22
C VAL A 45 -16.96 39.93 -5.85
N TYR A 46 -16.73 41.19 -5.53
CA TYR A 46 -16.14 41.64 -4.27
C TYR A 46 -17.19 42.05 -3.22
N ALA A 47 -18.34 42.55 -3.66
CA ALA A 47 -19.50 42.92 -2.85
C ALA A 47 -20.73 43.09 -3.77
N GLY A 48 -21.92 43.12 -3.18
CA GLY A 48 -23.17 43.33 -3.91
C GLY A 48 -23.87 42.03 -4.32
N THR A 49 -24.82 42.16 -5.24
CA THR A 49 -25.65 41.04 -5.72
C THR A 49 -25.42 40.77 -7.20
N LEU A 50 -25.09 39.54 -7.55
CA LEU A 50 -25.11 39.03 -8.92
C LEU A 50 -26.34 38.13 -9.10
N ALA A 51 -27.27 38.55 -9.94
CA ALA A 51 -28.45 37.77 -10.34
C ALA A 51 -28.22 37.21 -11.74
N ASP A 52 -28.49 35.92 -11.96
CA ASP A 52 -28.43 35.26 -13.27
C ASP A 52 -27.06 35.37 -13.98
N ALA A 53 -26.34 34.25 -14.08
CA ALA A 53 -25.03 34.23 -14.71
C ALA A 53 -24.77 32.95 -15.50
N SER A 54 -24.03 33.08 -16.60
CA SER A 54 -23.50 31.95 -17.36
C SER A 54 -22.00 32.09 -17.55
N VAL A 55 -21.27 31.01 -17.27
CA VAL A 55 -19.83 30.92 -17.41
C VAL A 55 -19.51 29.70 -18.27
N SER A 56 -18.73 29.88 -19.32
CA SER A 56 -18.39 28.84 -20.29
C SER A 56 -16.95 28.94 -20.76
N GLY A 57 -16.42 27.82 -21.25
CA GLY A 57 -15.08 27.66 -21.76
C GLY A 57 -14.05 27.38 -20.66
N ALA A 58 -13.00 26.62 -21.01
CA ALA A 58 -12.02 26.12 -20.03
C ALA A 58 -11.24 27.19 -19.26
N THR A 59 -11.19 28.43 -19.76
CA THR A 59 -10.60 29.59 -19.07
C THR A 59 -11.63 30.50 -18.42
N GLY A 60 -12.92 30.22 -18.62
CA GLY A 60 -14.04 30.95 -18.06
C GLY A 60 -14.09 30.79 -16.55
N SER A 61 -14.11 31.89 -15.81
CA SER A 61 -14.15 31.85 -14.35
C SER A 61 -15.07 32.92 -13.75
N LEU A 62 -15.78 32.53 -12.69
CA LEU A 62 -16.51 33.41 -11.80
C LEU A 62 -16.05 33.15 -10.36
N SER A 63 -15.50 34.17 -9.70
CA SER A 63 -15.05 34.09 -8.31
C SER A 63 -15.88 35.00 -7.43
N LEU A 64 -16.54 34.42 -6.44
CA LEU A 64 -17.27 35.13 -5.40
C LEU A 64 -16.36 35.22 -4.17
N MET A 65 -15.93 36.43 -3.83
CA MET A 65 -15.00 36.64 -2.72
C MET A 65 -15.71 36.43 -1.39
N THR A 66 -14.99 35.90 -0.39
CA THR A 66 -15.45 35.91 1.01
C THR A 66 -15.82 37.34 1.41
N PRO A 67 -17.06 37.59 1.89
CA PRO A 67 -17.46 38.90 2.38
C PRO A 67 -16.53 39.37 3.50
N ARG A 68 -16.21 40.67 3.52
CA ARG A 68 -15.32 41.25 4.53
C ARG A 68 -16.01 41.38 5.89
N ASP A 69 -17.30 41.68 5.85
CA ASP A 69 -18.17 41.89 6.99
C ASP A 69 -19.65 41.68 6.59
N ASN A 70 -20.55 41.77 7.57
CA ASN A 70 -21.99 41.57 7.36
C ASN A 70 -22.68 42.73 6.63
N VAL A 71 -22.00 43.85 6.39
CA VAL A 71 -22.58 45.04 5.73
C VAL A 71 -22.14 45.14 4.26
N THR A 72 -21.16 44.36 3.82
CA THR A 72 -20.70 44.22 2.43
C THR A 72 -20.93 42.79 1.94
N PRO A 73 -22.20 42.33 1.85
CA PRO A 73 -22.49 40.96 1.44
C PRO A 73 -22.04 40.72 0.01
N VAL A 74 -21.70 39.47 -0.28
CA VAL A 74 -21.63 38.95 -1.65
C VAL A 74 -22.79 37.98 -1.79
N LYS A 75 -23.71 38.28 -2.70
CA LYS A 75 -24.91 37.49 -2.94
C LYS A 75 -24.95 36.98 -4.38
N LEU A 76 -25.33 35.72 -4.54
CA LEU A 76 -25.62 35.09 -5.82
C LEU A 76 -27.08 34.61 -5.80
N GLU A 77 -27.86 34.99 -6.80
CA GLU A 77 -29.27 34.61 -6.92
C GLU A 77 -29.66 34.30 -8.37
N GLY A 78 -30.78 33.59 -8.54
CA GLY A 78 -31.28 33.23 -9.86
C GLY A 78 -30.53 32.06 -10.50
N ALA A 79 -30.61 31.94 -11.82
CA ALA A 79 -30.08 30.82 -12.58
C ALA A 79 -28.58 31.00 -12.88
N ILE A 80 -27.76 30.09 -12.35
CA ILE A 80 -26.31 30.12 -12.52
C ILE A 80 -25.86 28.90 -13.32
N ARG A 81 -25.24 29.11 -14.48
CA ARG A 81 -24.81 28.02 -15.39
C ARG A 81 -23.30 28.02 -15.56
N ILE A 82 -22.65 26.93 -15.15
CA ILE A 82 -21.20 26.71 -15.29
C ILE A 82 -20.99 25.55 -16.26
N THR A 83 -20.38 25.82 -17.41
CA THR A 83 -20.35 24.89 -18.55
C THR A 83 -18.97 24.81 -19.20
N ASP A 84 -18.73 23.76 -19.99
CA ASP A 84 -17.56 23.61 -20.86
C ASP A 84 -16.22 23.79 -20.12
N SER A 85 -16.06 23.07 -19.01
CA SER A 85 -14.90 23.15 -18.09
C SER A 85 -14.68 24.51 -17.40
N ALA A 86 -15.65 25.43 -17.45
CA ALA A 86 -15.58 26.69 -16.69
C ALA A 86 -15.61 26.46 -15.18
N THR A 87 -15.19 27.47 -14.43
CA THR A 87 -15.06 27.39 -12.96
C THR A 87 -15.90 28.45 -12.25
N LEU A 88 -16.66 28.03 -11.24
CA LEU A 88 -17.22 28.88 -10.20
C LEU A 88 -16.49 28.62 -8.88
N THR A 89 -15.99 29.67 -8.25
CA THR A 89 -15.38 29.60 -6.91
C THR A 89 -16.23 30.41 -5.94
N ILE A 90 -16.67 29.80 -4.85
CA ILE A 90 -17.52 30.41 -3.83
C ILE A 90 -16.71 30.55 -2.54
N GLY A 91 -16.41 31.79 -2.13
CA GLY A 91 -15.80 32.07 -0.84
C GLY A 91 -16.75 31.77 0.32
N ASN A 92 -16.22 31.38 1.48
CA ASN A 92 -17.04 31.18 2.66
C ASN A 92 -17.82 32.45 3.05
N GLY A 93 -19.08 32.30 3.47
CA GLY A 93 -19.96 33.41 3.89
C GLY A 93 -20.72 34.11 2.75
N VAL A 94 -20.49 33.75 1.49
CA VAL A 94 -21.32 34.20 0.36
C VAL A 94 -22.76 33.68 0.53
N ASP A 95 -23.75 34.53 0.30
CA ASP A 95 -25.15 34.13 0.29
C ASP A 95 -25.55 33.62 -1.10
N THR A 96 -25.65 32.30 -1.23
CA THR A 96 -26.08 31.60 -2.45
C THR A 96 -27.42 30.89 -2.27
N THR A 97 -28.19 31.22 -1.22
CA THR A 97 -29.42 30.51 -0.84
C THR A 97 -30.55 30.59 -1.88
N LEU A 98 -30.50 31.59 -2.77
CA LEU A 98 -31.46 31.78 -3.86
C LEU A 98 -30.86 31.44 -5.25
N ALA A 99 -29.70 30.79 -5.30
CA ALA A 99 -29.05 30.42 -6.55
C ALA A 99 -29.48 29.01 -6.98
N ASP A 100 -29.98 28.89 -8.21
CA ASP A 100 -30.23 27.64 -8.91
C ASP A 100 -29.00 27.31 -9.77
N LEU A 101 -28.16 26.40 -9.28
CA LEU A 101 -26.85 26.13 -9.86
C LEU A 101 -26.90 24.94 -10.82
N THR A 102 -26.46 25.15 -12.05
CA THR A 102 -26.23 24.10 -13.04
C THR A 102 -24.74 24.01 -13.34
N ALA A 103 -24.14 22.83 -13.16
CA ALA A 103 -22.80 22.53 -13.66
C ALA A 103 -22.87 21.41 -14.70
N ALA A 104 -22.44 21.71 -15.93
CA ALA A 104 -22.54 20.78 -17.05
C ALA A 104 -21.27 20.74 -17.89
N SER A 105 -21.08 19.69 -18.70
CA SER A 105 -19.93 19.58 -19.62
C SER A 105 -18.58 19.83 -18.92
N ARG A 106 -18.36 19.16 -17.78
CA ARG A 106 -17.20 19.31 -16.88
C ARG A 106 -17.04 20.67 -16.20
N GLY A 107 -18.08 21.52 -16.24
CA GLY A 107 -18.16 22.72 -15.41
C GLY A 107 -17.93 22.38 -13.93
N SER A 108 -17.17 23.22 -13.24
CA SER A 108 -16.67 22.93 -11.90
C SER A 108 -17.06 24.00 -10.90
N VAL A 109 -17.57 23.57 -9.73
CA VAL A 109 -17.93 24.43 -8.60
C VAL A 109 -16.97 24.14 -7.46
N TRP A 110 -16.33 25.16 -6.91
CA TRP A 110 -15.33 25.04 -5.85
C TRP A 110 -15.77 25.82 -4.62
N LEU A 111 -15.80 25.15 -3.47
CA LEU A 111 -15.97 25.80 -2.18
C LEU A 111 -14.60 26.24 -1.66
N ASN A 112 -14.45 27.53 -1.39
CA ASN A 112 -13.18 28.15 -1.03
C ASN A 112 -13.26 28.72 0.39
N SER A 113 -12.97 27.85 1.36
CA SER A 113 -12.96 28.20 2.78
C SER A 113 -11.59 28.69 3.22
N ASN A 114 -11.57 29.71 4.07
CA ASN A 114 -10.36 30.22 4.69
C ASN A 114 -10.31 29.89 6.21
N ASN A 115 -9.28 30.36 6.90
CA ASN A 115 -9.05 30.09 8.33
C ASN A 115 -10.18 30.53 9.28
N SER A 116 -11.13 31.37 8.85
CA SER A 116 -12.32 31.68 9.65
C SER A 116 -13.23 30.46 9.83
N CYS A 117 -13.10 29.44 8.97
CA CYS A 117 -13.80 28.17 9.08
C CYS A 117 -13.00 27.09 9.82
N ALA A 118 -11.85 27.45 10.42
CA ALA A 118 -11.15 26.55 11.32
C ALA A 118 -11.93 26.38 12.63
N GLY A 119 -12.18 25.13 13.03
CA GLY A 119 -12.96 24.83 14.23
C GLY A 119 -13.47 23.39 14.23
N THR A 120 -14.33 23.06 15.19
CA THR A 120 -14.93 21.73 15.33
C THR A 120 -16.11 21.49 14.39
N SER A 121 -16.75 22.56 13.91
CA SER A 121 -17.88 22.51 12.96
C SER A 121 -17.41 22.68 11.52
N ASN A 122 -18.22 22.22 10.58
CA ASN A 122 -17.98 22.44 9.16
C ASN A 122 -18.35 23.87 8.76
N CYS A 123 -17.66 24.40 7.75
CA CYS A 123 -18.02 25.64 7.07
C CYS A 123 -19.27 25.40 6.23
N GLU A 124 -20.30 26.24 6.38
CA GLU A 124 -21.59 26.01 5.75
C GLU A 124 -21.69 26.74 4.39
N TYR A 125 -22.11 26.01 3.36
CA TYR A 125 -22.47 26.53 2.04
C TYR A 125 -23.89 26.09 1.67
N ARG A 126 -24.64 26.95 0.98
CA ARG A 126 -26.04 26.68 0.63
C ARG A 126 -26.35 27.08 -0.81
N VAL A 127 -27.02 26.23 -1.58
CA VAL A 127 -27.60 26.61 -2.89
C VAL A 127 -29.07 26.21 -2.92
N ASN A 128 -29.91 26.92 -3.68
CA ASN A 128 -31.34 26.57 -3.74
C ASN A 128 -31.52 25.19 -4.38
N SER A 129 -31.04 25.02 -5.61
CA SER A 129 -31.05 23.75 -6.33
C SER A 129 -29.70 23.48 -7.00
N LEU A 130 -29.36 22.20 -7.18
CA LEU A 130 -28.15 21.77 -7.87
C LEU A 130 -28.48 20.76 -8.97
N LEU A 131 -28.25 21.16 -10.23
CA LEU A 131 -28.36 20.30 -11.40
C LEU A 131 -26.95 20.00 -11.95
N LEU A 132 -26.58 18.72 -11.99
CA LEU A 132 -25.32 18.29 -12.60
C LEU A 132 -25.59 17.56 -13.91
N ASN A 133 -24.81 17.85 -14.95
CA ASN A 133 -24.82 17.11 -16.20
C ASN A 133 -23.38 16.90 -16.70
N ASP A 134 -22.71 15.89 -16.14
CA ASP A 134 -21.25 15.73 -16.22
C ASP A 134 -20.50 16.88 -15.52
N GLY A 135 -21.07 17.43 -14.43
CA GLY A 135 -20.48 18.51 -13.63
C GLY A 135 -19.64 18.01 -12.46
N ASN A 136 -18.74 18.86 -11.96
CA ASN A 136 -17.88 18.57 -10.81
C ASN A 136 -18.12 19.56 -9.67
N VAL A 137 -18.17 19.08 -8.44
CA VAL A 137 -18.27 19.91 -7.23
C VAL A 137 -17.16 19.52 -6.27
N TYR A 138 -16.29 20.48 -5.95
CA TYR A 138 -15.18 20.33 -5.04
C TYR A 138 -15.56 20.99 -3.73
N LEU A 139 -15.82 20.18 -2.70
CA LEU A 139 -16.21 20.69 -1.39
C LEU A 139 -15.02 21.27 -0.64
N SER A 140 -13.79 20.99 -1.07
CA SER A 140 -12.58 21.59 -0.52
C SER A 140 -11.55 21.85 -1.62
N ALA A 141 -10.91 23.02 -1.55
CA ALA A 141 -9.84 23.43 -2.44
C ALA A 141 -8.53 22.72 -2.07
N GLN A 142 -8.41 21.44 -2.39
CA GLN A 142 -7.14 20.72 -2.24
C GLN A 142 -6.53 20.37 -3.60
N THR A 143 -6.35 21.38 -4.44
CA THR A 143 -5.30 21.36 -5.47
C THR A 143 -4.16 22.27 -4.99
N ALA A 144 -3.19 21.70 -4.26
CA ALA A 144 -1.86 22.24 -4.01
C ALA A 144 -1.71 23.54 -3.16
N ALA A 145 -2.23 23.58 -1.92
CA ALA A 145 -1.90 24.63 -0.94
C ALA A 145 -1.24 24.05 0.35
N PRO A 146 -0.42 24.83 1.10
CA PRO A 146 0.43 24.35 2.20
C PRO A 146 -0.36 23.79 3.40
N ALA A 147 0.34 23.06 4.28
CA ALA A 147 -0.13 22.31 5.45
C ALA A 147 -1.02 23.03 6.50
N THR A 148 -1.52 24.24 6.24
CA THR A 148 -2.35 25.04 7.17
C THR A 148 -3.86 24.84 7.02
N THR A 149 -4.35 24.11 6.01
CA THR A 149 -5.79 23.82 5.80
C THR A 149 -6.24 22.43 6.25
N ASN A 150 -5.36 21.61 6.85
CA ASN A 150 -5.59 20.21 7.27
C ASN A 150 -6.71 19.98 8.32
N GLY A 151 -7.55 20.96 8.60
CA GLY A 151 -8.64 20.87 9.58
C GLY A 151 -9.90 21.65 9.22
N ILE A 152 -10.03 22.10 7.96
CA ILE A 152 -11.22 22.80 7.47
C ILE A 152 -12.03 21.79 6.64
N TYR A 153 -13.31 21.66 6.98
CA TYR A 153 -14.27 20.82 6.28
C TYR A 153 -15.53 21.61 6.00
N ASN A 154 -16.28 21.22 4.97
CA ASN A 154 -17.36 22.00 4.42
C ASN A 154 -18.63 21.16 4.30
N THR A 155 -19.76 21.77 4.65
CA THR A 155 -21.09 21.21 4.37
C THR A 155 -21.69 21.97 3.21
N LEU A 156 -21.99 21.29 2.11
CA LEU A 156 -22.82 21.82 1.04
C LEU A 156 -24.26 21.38 1.26
N THR A 157 -25.16 22.33 1.50
CA THR A 157 -26.60 22.08 1.60
C THR A 157 -27.31 22.56 0.33
N THR A 158 -28.21 21.74 -0.21
CA THR A 158 -29.14 22.14 -1.27
C THR A 158 -30.56 21.64 -0.99
N ASN A 159 -31.59 22.28 -1.54
CA ASN A 159 -32.95 21.78 -1.40
C ASN A 159 -33.19 20.59 -2.32
N GLU A 160 -32.68 20.63 -3.55
CA GLU A 160 -32.87 19.60 -4.56
C GLU A 160 -31.57 19.31 -5.33
N LEU A 161 -31.33 18.03 -5.60
CA LEU A 161 -30.19 17.58 -6.39
C LEU A 161 -30.70 16.72 -7.56
N SER A 162 -30.25 16.99 -8.78
CA SER A 162 -30.65 16.21 -9.95
C SER A 162 -29.52 16.00 -10.96
N GLY A 163 -29.63 14.92 -11.74
CA GLY A 163 -28.80 14.65 -12.92
C GLY A 163 -27.64 13.68 -12.68
N SER A 164 -26.44 14.02 -13.16
CA SER A 164 -25.24 13.20 -12.98
C SER A 164 -23.95 14.02 -12.89
N GLY A 165 -23.06 13.65 -11.98
CA GLY A 165 -21.82 14.37 -11.76
C GLY A 165 -20.97 13.81 -10.62
N ASN A 166 -19.89 14.52 -10.31
CA ASN A 166 -18.89 14.10 -9.34
C ASN A 166 -18.81 15.09 -8.18
N PHE A 167 -18.68 14.56 -6.97
CA PHE A 167 -18.35 15.32 -5.76
C PHE A 167 -16.99 14.89 -5.24
N TYR A 168 -16.14 15.85 -4.91
CA TYR A 168 -14.81 15.61 -4.36
C TYR A 168 -14.78 16.14 -2.92
N LEU A 169 -14.60 15.21 -1.97
CA LEU A 169 -14.69 15.45 -0.54
C LEU A 169 -13.33 15.27 0.11
N HIS A 170 -12.97 16.18 1.01
CA HIS A 170 -11.86 16.02 1.94
C HIS A 170 -12.35 15.41 3.25
N THR A 171 -11.60 14.45 3.77
CA THR A 171 -11.96 13.72 4.98
C THR A 171 -10.75 13.50 5.85
N ASN A 172 -10.92 13.63 7.16
CA ASN A 172 -10.01 13.12 8.18
C ASN A 172 -10.77 12.07 8.98
N VAL A 173 -10.68 10.83 8.49
CA VAL A 173 -11.43 9.72 9.07
C VAL A 173 -10.87 9.33 10.44
N ALA A 174 -9.57 9.55 10.68
CA ALA A 174 -8.99 9.44 12.02
C ALA A 174 -9.69 10.38 13.01
N GLY A 175 -9.92 11.64 12.65
CA GLY A 175 -10.65 12.59 13.49
C GLY A 175 -12.18 12.48 13.45
N SER A 176 -12.76 11.52 12.72
CA SER A 176 -14.19 11.46 12.39
C SER A 176 -14.75 12.77 11.83
N ARG A 177 -13.98 13.45 10.97
CA ARG A 177 -14.37 14.70 10.30
C ARG A 177 -14.31 14.56 8.80
N GLY A 178 -15.22 15.25 8.10
CA GLY A 178 -15.25 15.23 6.65
C GLY A 178 -16.19 16.28 6.07
N ASP A 179 -15.96 16.59 4.81
CA ASP A 179 -16.90 17.32 3.98
C ASP A 179 -18.22 16.54 3.89
N GLN A 180 -19.35 17.25 3.80
CA GLN A 180 -20.68 16.65 3.73
C GLN A 180 -21.54 17.29 2.66
N LEU A 181 -22.32 16.45 1.97
CA LEU A 181 -23.39 16.86 1.08
C LEU A 181 -24.75 16.60 1.76
N VAL A 182 -25.57 17.63 1.87
CA VAL A 182 -26.92 17.54 2.46
C VAL A 182 -27.94 18.02 1.43
N VAL A 183 -28.90 17.17 1.11
CA VAL A 183 -30.05 17.49 0.24
C VAL A 183 -31.30 17.48 1.12
N ASN A 184 -31.95 18.64 1.33
CA ASN A 184 -33.07 18.74 2.26
C ASN A 184 -34.32 17.97 1.77
N ASN A 185 -34.57 18.00 0.45
CA ASN A 185 -35.71 17.32 -0.17
C ASN A 185 -35.22 16.14 -1.02
N ASN A 186 -35.64 16.06 -2.28
CA ASN A 186 -35.33 14.93 -3.15
C ASN A 186 -33.98 15.08 -3.86
N ALA A 187 -33.24 13.98 -3.90
CA ALA A 187 -32.11 13.78 -4.81
C ALA A 187 -32.49 12.75 -5.88
N THR A 188 -32.21 13.05 -7.16
CA THR A 188 -32.50 12.15 -8.29
C THR A 188 -31.30 12.02 -9.23
N GLY A 189 -31.03 10.81 -9.74
CA GLY A 189 -29.94 10.57 -10.70
C GLY A 189 -28.71 9.84 -10.12
N ASN A 190 -27.54 10.00 -10.74
CA ASN A 190 -26.36 9.16 -10.45
C ASN A 190 -25.11 10.01 -10.18
N PHE A 191 -24.53 9.87 -9.00
CA PHE A 191 -23.42 10.68 -8.55
C PHE A 191 -22.25 9.84 -8.05
N LYS A 192 -21.03 10.32 -8.32
CA LYS A 192 -19.81 9.73 -7.77
C LYS A 192 -19.25 10.59 -6.66
N ILE A 193 -18.86 9.94 -5.57
CA ILE A 193 -18.16 10.57 -4.44
C ILE A 193 -16.70 10.16 -4.50
N PHE A 194 -15.79 11.13 -4.51
CA PHE A 194 -14.36 10.90 -4.45
C PHE A 194 -13.84 11.31 -3.08
N VAL A 195 -13.10 10.40 -2.45
CA VAL A 195 -12.49 10.59 -1.12
C VAL A 195 -11.00 10.34 -1.23
N GLN A 196 -10.18 11.10 -0.52
CA GLN A 196 -8.74 10.93 -0.55
C GLN A 196 -8.29 9.74 0.32
N ASP A 197 -7.38 8.92 -0.22
CA ASP A 197 -6.74 7.84 0.52
C ASP A 197 -5.83 8.38 1.64
N THR A 198 -5.73 7.65 2.75
CA THR A 198 -4.83 7.93 3.87
C THR A 198 -4.31 6.64 4.50
N GLY A 199 -3.07 6.66 4.98
CA GLY A 199 -2.48 5.58 5.76
C GLY A 199 -2.86 5.61 7.25
N VAL A 200 -3.60 6.62 7.70
CA VAL A 200 -4.00 6.78 9.11
C VAL A 200 -5.36 6.15 9.36
N SER A 201 -5.46 5.24 10.33
CA SER A 201 -6.72 4.56 10.66
C SER A 201 -7.75 5.48 11.34
N PRO A 202 -9.05 5.23 11.10
CA PRO A 202 -10.13 5.83 11.88
C PRO A 202 -9.97 5.58 13.38
N GLN A 203 -10.37 6.53 14.23
CA GLN A 203 -10.37 6.32 15.69
C GLN A 203 -11.59 5.53 16.18
N SER A 204 -12.63 5.41 15.36
CA SER A 204 -13.83 4.61 15.63
C SER A 204 -14.20 3.79 14.40
N ASP A 205 -14.81 2.63 14.62
CA ASP A 205 -15.46 1.82 13.56
C ASP A 205 -16.81 2.43 13.11
N ASP A 206 -17.24 3.54 13.73
CA ASP A 206 -18.48 4.23 13.34
C ASP A 206 -18.44 4.70 11.87
N ALA A 207 -19.49 4.37 11.14
CA ALA A 207 -19.60 4.72 9.73
C ALA A 207 -19.67 6.25 9.54
N MET A 208 -18.82 6.80 8.68
CA MET A 208 -18.76 8.25 8.43
C MET A 208 -19.76 8.65 7.35
N THR A 209 -20.81 9.38 7.70
CA THR A 209 -21.80 9.88 6.73
C THR A 209 -21.22 11.00 5.87
N LEU A 210 -21.20 10.78 4.56
CA LEU A 210 -20.77 11.77 3.57
C LEU A 210 -21.94 12.48 2.89
N VAL A 211 -23.05 11.76 2.71
CA VAL A 211 -24.22 12.26 1.99
C VAL A 211 -25.48 11.99 2.81
N LYS A 212 -26.34 13.00 2.92
CA LYS A 212 -27.68 12.89 3.49
C LYS A 212 -28.68 13.46 2.49
N THR A 213 -29.80 12.78 2.31
CA THR A 213 -30.90 13.26 1.46
C THR A 213 -32.23 13.15 2.19
N GLY A 214 -33.18 14.05 1.89
CA GLY A 214 -34.55 13.98 2.40
C GLY A 214 -35.42 12.91 1.72
N GLY A 215 -34.95 12.37 0.59
CA GLY A 215 -35.63 11.35 -0.21
C GLY A 215 -35.15 11.34 -1.66
N GLY A 216 -35.91 10.67 -2.53
CA GLY A 216 -35.62 10.54 -3.95
C GLY A 216 -34.98 9.20 -4.33
N ASP A 217 -34.57 9.07 -5.59
CA ASP A 217 -34.05 7.84 -6.20
C ASP A 217 -32.57 7.95 -6.60
N ALA A 218 -31.85 8.94 -6.05
CA ALA A 218 -30.43 9.12 -6.35
C ALA A 218 -29.57 7.92 -5.91
N SER A 219 -28.58 7.62 -6.74
CA SER A 219 -27.51 6.68 -6.44
C SER A 219 -26.21 7.44 -6.19
N PHE A 220 -25.52 7.10 -5.10
CA PHE A 220 -24.17 7.56 -4.80
C PHE A 220 -23.23 6.37 -4.68
N THR A 221 -22.12 6.43 -5.43
CA THR A 221 -21.06 5.40 -5.41
C THR A 221 -19.70 6.04 -5.24
N LEU A 222 -18.71 5.30 -4.70
CA LEU A 222 -17.33 5.79 -4.76
C LEU A 222 -16.84 5.87 -6.21
N GLY A 223 -16.31 7.03 -6.57
CA GLY A 223 -15.65 7.27 -7.85
C GLY A 223 -14.20 6.81 -7.88
N ASN A 224 -13.61 6.50 -6.72
CA ASN A 224 -12.26 5.96 -6.58
C ASN A 224 -12.06 4.66 -7.36
N THR A 225 -10.82 4.37 -7.73
CA THR A 225 -10.46 3.15 -8.46
C THR A 225 -10.97 1.90 -7.75
N GLY A 226 -11.70 1.04 -8.47
CA GLY A 226 -12.28 -0.18 -7.92
C GLY A 226 -13.48 0.03 -6.98
N GLY A 227 -13.89 1.27 -6.71
CA GLY A 227 -14.99 1.57 -5.78
C GLY A 227 -14.58 1.53 -4.31
N PHE A 228 -13.29 1.65 -4.01
CA PHE A 228 -12.73 1.63 -2.66
C PHE A 228 -11.92 2.89 -2.37
N VAL A 229 -11.87 3.28 -1.09
CA VAL A 229 -10.92 4.27 -0.57
C VAL A 229 -10.08 3.62 0.53
N ASP A 230 -8.77 3.89 0.53
CA ASP A 230 -7.86 3.35 1.53
C ASP A 230 -7.88 4.25 2.77
N LEU A 231 -8.33 3.72 3.92
CA LEU A 231 -8.35 4.47 5.18
C LEU A 231 -7.64 3.67 6.27
N GLY A 232 -6.35 3.92 6.40
CA GLY A 232 -5.49 3.23 7.34
C GLY A 232 -5.31 1.76 6.99
N THR A 233 -5.68 0.90 7.94
CA THR A 233 -5.46 -0.54 7.82
C THR A 233 -6.38 -1.21 6.79
N TYR A 234 -7.58 -0.67 6.57
CA TYR A 234 -8.63 -1.31 5.77
C TYR A 234 -9.13 -0.43 4.61
N GLU A 235 -9.67 -1.09 3.59
CA GLU A 235 -10.40 -0.45 2.51
C GLU A 235 -11.85 -0.19 2.91
N TYR A 236 -12.39 0.93 2.45
CA TYR A 236 -13.75 1.36 2.74
C TYR A 236 -14.56 1.51 1.45
N VAL A 237 -15.84 1.22 1.55
CA VAL A 237 -16.85 1.41 0.50
C VAL A 237 -17.90 2.42 0.96
N LEU A 238 -18.58 3.06 0.01
CA LEU A 238 -19.73 3.91 0.30
C LEU A 238 -21.01 3.07 0.19
N LYS A 239 -21.76 2.97 1.29
CA LYS A 239 -23.05 2.25 1.34
C LYS A 239 -24.18 3.15 1.79
N SER A 240 -25.37 2.91 1.23
CA SER A 240 -26.59 3.45 1.78
C SER A 240 -27.00 2.70 3.05
N ASP A 241 -27.43 3.41 4.08
CA ASP A 241 -27.98 2.84 5.31
C ASP A 241 -29.48 2.49 5.22
N GLY A 242 -30.10 2.66 4.05
CA GLY A 242 -31.54 2.47 3.83
C GLY A 242 -32.43 3.60 4.35
N ASN A 243 -31.86 4.62 5.00
CA ASN A 243 -32.55 5.79 5.54
C ASN A 243 -32.04 7.08 4.87
N SER A 244 -31.77 7.01 3.56
CA SER A 244 -31.35 8.15 2.74
C SER A 244 -30.00 8.79 3.15
N ASN A 245 -29.15 8.05 3.86
CA ASN A 245 -27.76 8.45 4.11
C ASN A 245 -26.79 7.49 3.42
N TRP A 246 -25.63 8.02 3.03
CA TRP A 246 -24.51 7.23 2.51
C TRP A 246 -23.29 7.39 3.40
N ASN A 247 -22.81 6.26 3.90
CA ASN A 247 -21.74 6.18 4.88
C ASN A 247 -20.55 5.42 4.32
N LEU A 248 -19.35 5.88 4.64
CA LEU A 248 -18.14 5.08 4.46
C LEU A 248 -18.11 3.97 5.52
N THR A 249 -17.90 2.73 5.08
CA THR A 249 -17.81 1.56 5.94
C THR A 249 -16.76 0.57 5.44
N ASN A 250 -16.09 -0.13 6.36
CA ASN A 250 -15.15 -1.22 6.06
C ASN A 250 -15.84 -2.58 5.89
N ASP A 251 -17.16 -2.66 6.07
CA ASP A 251 -17.95 -3.82 5.68
C ASP A 251 -18.05 -3.84 4.15
N VAL A 252 -17.26 -4.68 3.50
CA VAL A 252 -17.22 -4.78 2.03
C VAL A 252 -18.30 -5.71 1.46
N ASN A 253 -19.13 -6.34 2.29
CA ASN A 253 -20.16 -7.25 1.81
C ASN A 253 -21.22 -6.51 0.97
N PRO A 254 -21.71 -7.09 -0.14
CA PRO A 254 -22.82 -6.48 -0.88
C PRO A 254 -24.02 -6.25 0.05
N ASN A 255 -24.77 -5.16 -0.16
CA ASN A 255 -25.98 -4.91 0.61
C ASN A 255 -26.93 -6.12 0.44
N PRO A 256 -27.58 -6.64 1.51
CA PRO A 256 -28.44 -7.81 1.40
C PRO A 256 -29.48 -7.59 0.30
N ASN A 257 -29.49 -8.44 -0.71
CA ASN A 257 -30.52 -8.40 -1.73
C ASN A 257 -31.86 -8.72 -1.04
N PRO A 258 -32.91 -7.87 -1.15
CA PRO A 258 -34.21 -8.12 -0.51
C PRO A 258 -34.91 -9.40 -1.02
N ASN A 259 -34.38 -10.07 -2.05
CA ASN A 259 -34.89 -11.35 -2.53
C ASN A 259 -33.74 -12.36 -2.73
N PRO A 260 -33.41 -13.20 -1.73
CA PRO A 260 -32.36 -14.20 -1.88
C PRO A 260 -32.85 -15.35 -2.75
N THR A 261 -32.25 -15.53 -3.93
CA THR A 261 -32.17 -16.86 -4.52
C THR A 261 -31.21 -17.69 -3.66
N PRO A 262 -31.60 -18.90 -3.20
CA PRO A 262 -30.72 -19.74 -2.40
C PRO A 262 -29.59 -20.27 -3.30
N ASP A 263 -28.43 -19.63 -3.23
CA ASP A 263 -27.18 -20.11 -3.83
C ASP A 263 -26.39 -20.93 -2.79
N PRO A 264 -25.63 -21.96 -3.20
CA PRO A 264 -24.98 -22.86 -2.27
C PRO A 264 -23.85 -22.13 -1.56
N THR A 265 -23.84 -22.21 -0.22
CA THR A 265 -22.75 -21.85 0.72
C THR A 265 -21.77 -20.78 0.22
N PRO A 266 -21.95 -19.51 0.63
CA PRO A 266 -20.98 -18.47 0.29
C PRO A 266 -19.63 -18.85 0.90
N THR A 267 -18.58 -18.86 0.08
CA THR A 267 -17.21 -18.69 0.56
C THR A 267 -17.19 -17.47 1.49
N PRO A 268 -16.65 -17.57 2.71
CA PRO A 268 -16.62 -16.43 3.63
C PRO A 268 -15.84 -15.29 2.98
N VAL A 269 -16.55 -14.22 2.63
CA VAL A 269 -15.92 -12.95 2.27
C VAL A 269 -15.32 -12.41 3.57
N PRO A 270 -14.01 -12.04 3.60
CA PRO A 270 -13.44 -11.46 4.80
C PRO A 270 -14.26 -10.23 5.23
N GLU A 271 -14.62 -10.16 6.51
CA GLU A 271 -15.43 -9.06 7.06
C GLU A 271 -14.83 -7.68 6.78
N LYS A 272 -13.48 -7.60 6.73
CA LYS A 272 -12.73 -6.39 6.39
C LYS A 272 -11.63 -6.73 5.39
N ARG A 273 -11.47 -5.92 4.35
CA ARG A 273 -10.40 -6.06 3.36
C ARG A 273 -9.25 -5.10 3.70
N ILE A 274 -8.02 -5.60 3.81
CA ILE A 274 -6.85 -4.75 4.13
C ILE A 274 -6.52 -3.80 2.97
N THR A 275 -5.89 -2.66 3.25
CA THR A 275 -5.37 -1.78 2.18
C THR A 275 -4.16 -2.39 1.48
N PRO A 276 -3.89 -2.03 0.22
CA PRO A 276 -2.61 -2.32 -0.44
C PRO A 276 -1.37 -1.91 0.37
N SER A 277 -1.45 -0.81 1.13
CA SER A 277 -0.36 -0.35 2.00
C SER A 277 -0.12 -1.31 3.17
N THR A 278 -1.20 -1.81 3.80
CA THR A 278 -1.12 -2.85 4.84
C THR A 278 -0.54 -4.14 4.28
N ALA A 279 -0.97 -4.55 3.08
CA ALA A 279 -0.42 -5.73 2.42
C ALA A 279 1.09 -5.59 2.17
N ALA A 280 1.57 -4.41 1.76
CA ALA A 280 3.00 -4.14 1.60
C ALA A 280 3.78 -4.30 2.92
N VAL A 281 3.24 -3.82 4.04
CA VAL A 281 3.83 -4.00 5.39
C VAL A 281 3.92 -5.48 5.76
N LEU A 282 2.86 -6.25 5.55
CA LEU A 282 2.81 -7.69 5.83
C LEU A 282 3.78 -8.48 4.94
N ASN A 283 3.80 -8.18 3.64
CA ASN A 283 4.72 -8.80 2.69
C ASN A 283 6.18 -8.62 3.15
N MET A 284 6.56 -7.39 3.49
CA MET A 284 7.93 -7.10 3.92
C MET A 284 8.31 -7.79 5.24
N ALA A 285 7.36 -7.95 6.17
CA ALA A 285 7.61 -8.68 7.42
C ALA A 285 7.88 -10.18 7.20
N ALA A 286 7.35 -10.79 6.13
CA ALA A 286 7.58 -12.20 5.81
C ALA A 286 8.90 -12.47 5.04
N THR A 287 9.62 -11.43 4.61
CA THR A 287 10.79 -11.59 3.70
C THR A 287 12.07 -12.03 4.40
N LEU A 288 12.33 -11.57 5.63
CA LEU A 288 13.64 -11.75 6.28
C LEU A 288 14.01 -13.24 6.49
N PRO A 289 13.09 -14.13 6.93
CA PRO A 289 13.40 -15.55 7.05
C PRO A 289 13.77 -16.21 5.71
N LEU A 290 13.14 -15.79 4.60
CA LEU A 290 13.43 -16.29 3.25
C LEU A 290 14.82 -15.85 2.77
N VAL A 291 15.18 -14.59 3.04
CA VAL A 291 16.54 -14.08 2.77
C VAL A 291 17.57 -14.86 3.58
N PHE A 292 17.31 -15.07 4.87
CA PHE A 292 18.21 -15.81 5.74
C PHE A 292 18.41 -17.25 5.26
N ASP A 293 17.34 -17.95 4.86
CA ASP A 293 17.38 -19.34 4.40
C ASP A 293 18.16 -19.51 3.09
N ALA A 294 17.93 -18.65 2.10
CA ALA A 294 18.66 -18.67 0.83
C ALA A 294 20.17 -18.49 1.04
N GLU A 295 20.54 -17.52 1.88
CA GLU A 295 21.93 -17.28 2.25
C GLU A 295 22.54 -18.46 3.04
N LEU A 296 21.79 -19.06 3.97
CA LEU A 296 22.25 -20.21 4.76
C LEU A 296 22.51 -21.44 3.88
N ASN A 297 21.67 -21.68 2.87
CA ASN A 297 21.83 -22.81 1.95
C ASN A 297 23.18 -22.78 1.22
N SER A 298 23.74 -21.60 0.92
CA SER A 298 25.09 -21.49 0.36
C SER A 298 26.18 -22.08 1.27
N ILE A 299 26.02 -21.96 2.59
CA ILE A 299 26.94 -22.53 3.59
C ILE A 299 26.72 -24.04 3.72
N ARG A 300 25.44 -24.46 3.75
CA ARG A 300 25.07 -25.88 3.85
C ARG A 300 25.60 -26.68 2.65
N GLU A 301 25.51 -26.13 1.45
CA GLU A 301 26.12 -26.72 0.25
C GLU A 301 27.64 -26.80 0.36
N ARG A 302 28.31 -25.73 0.81
CA ARG A 302 29.76 -25.75 1.05
C ARG A 302 30.18 -26.89 1.99
N LEU A 303 29.49 -27.04 3.12
CA LEU A 303 29.76 -28.09 4.10
C LEU A 303 29.51 -29.49 3.52
N ASN A 304 28.45 -29.67 2.73
CA ASN A 304 28.18 -30.95 2.07
C ASN A 304 29.23 -31.31 1.01
N ILE A 305 29.69 -30.35 0.22
CA ILE A 305 30.72 -30.56 -0.81
C ILE A 305 32.08 -30.90 -0.19
N MET A 306 32.37 -30.33 0.99
CA MET A 306 33.63 -30.56 1.69
C MET A 306 33.80 -32.00 2.17
N LYS A 307 32.72 -32.74 2.47
CA LYS A 307 32.73 -34.15 2.92
C LYS A 307 33.38 -35.14 1.93
N ALA A 308 33.86 -34.67 0.77
CA ALA A 308 34.52 -35.48 -0.25
C ALA A 308 35.82 -34.88 -0.84
N SER A 309 36.46 -33.89 -0.19
CA SER A 309 37.67 -33.21 -0.72
C SER A 309 38.94 -33.37 0.15
N PRO A 310 40.17 -33.32 -0.43
CA PRO A 310 41.42 -33.48 0.32
C PRO A 310 41.68 -32.40 1.38
N HIS A 311 42.50 -32.73 2.39
CA HIS A 311 42.92 -31.84 3.49
C HIS A 311 43.68 -30.62 2.98
N ASN A 312 43.09 -29.43 3.07
CA ASN A 312 43.73 -28.15 2.75
C ASN A 312 42.96 -26.98 3.36
N ASN A 313 43.65 -25.85 3.50
CA ASN A 313 43.01 -24.55 3.71
C ASN A 313 42.41 -24.08 2.39
N ASN A 314 41.14 -23.69 2.40
CA ASN A 314 40.40 -23.33 1.20
C ASN A 314 39.91 -21.90 1.26
N VAL A 315 39.86 -21.29 0.07
CA VAL A 315 39.03 -20.12 -0.20
C VAL A 315 37.92 -20.57 -1.12
N TRP A 316 36.68 -20.17 -0.83
CA TRP A 316 35.52 -20.55 -1.62
C TRP A 316 34.59 -19.36 -1.83
N GLY A 317 33.79 -19.46 -2.87
CA GLY A 317 32.73 -18.52 -3.16
C GLY A 317 31.52 -19.26 -3.73
N ALA A 318 30.33 -18.79 -3.40
CA ALA A 318 29.07 -19.29 -3.93
C ALA A 318 28.19 -18.12 -4.35
N THR A 319 27.55 -18.25 -5.50
CA THR A 319 26.50 -17.33 -5.97
C THR A 319 25.20 -18.11 -6.03
N TYR A 320 24.11 -17.50 -5.58
CA TYR A 320 22.80 -18.14 -5.54
C TYR A 320 21.72 -17.18 -6.03
N ASN A 321 20.69 -17.78 -6.61
CA ASN A 321 19.47 -17.11 -7.01
C ASN A 321 18.28 -17.93 -6.52
N THR A 322 17.27 -17.26 -6.00
CA THR A 322 16.04 -17.90 -5.51
C THR A 322 14.85 -17.05 -5.91
N ARG A 323 13.80 -17.70 -6.38
CA ARG A 323 12.50 -17.05 -6.59
C ARG A 323 11.52 -17.66 -5.61
N ASN A 324 10.83 -16.84 -4.83
CA ASN A 324 9.76 -17.30 -3.95
C ASN A 324 8.43 -16.72 -4.43
N ASN A 325 7.38 -17.53 -4.40
CA ASN A 325 6.00 -17.07 -4.47
C ASN A 325 5.34 -17.37 -3.13
N VAL A 326 4.81 -16.35 -2.48
CA VAL A 326 4.29 -16.43 -1.11
C VAL A 326 2.87 -15.91 -1.10
N THR A 327 1.97 -16.70 -0.54
CA THR A 327 0.63 -16.26 -0.16
C THR A 327 0.53 -16.20 1.36
N THR A 328 -0.22 -15.24 1.89
CA THR A 328 -0.50 -15.17 3.34
C THR A 328 -1.98 -15.18 3.58
N ASP A 329 -2.41 -15.77 4.70
CA ASP A 329 -3.82 -15.83 5.10
C ASP A 329 -4.48 -14.44 5.25
N ALA A 330 -3.67 -13.40 5.48
CA ALA A 330 -4.13 -12.01 5.55
C ALA A 330 -4.47 -11.38 4.18
N GLY A 331 -4.33 -12.13 3.07
CA GLY A 331 -4.56 -11.62 1.71
C GLY A 331 -3.42 -10.75 1.17
N ALA A 332 -2.21 -10.91 1.73
CA ALA A 332 -1.00 -10.24 1.28
C ALA A 332 -0.08 -11.28 0.61
N GLY A 333 -0.12 -11.35 -0.72
CA GLY A 333 0.78 -12.19 -1.51
C GLY A 333 1.93 -11.37 -2.10
N PHE A 334 3.07 -12.03 -2.33
CA PHE A 334 4.21 -11.44 -3.02
C PHE A 334 5.06 -12.45 -3.77
N GLU A 335 5.68 -11.97 -4.84
CA GLU A 335 6.79 -12.64 -5.49
C GLU A 335 8.12 -12.02 -5.07
N GLN A 336 9.09 -12.85 -4.71
CA GLN A 336 10.44 -12.45 -4.34
C GLN A 336 11.44 -12.98 -5.36
N THR A 337 12.35 -12.14 -5.83
CA THR A 337 13.56 -12.58 -6.54
C THR A 337 14.78 -12.14 -5.76
N LEU A 338 15.55 -13.12 -5.28
CA LEU A 338 16.73 -12.93 -4.47
C LEU A 338 17.97 -13.37 -5.24
N THR A 339 19.00 -12.54 -5.24
CA THR A 339 20.33 -12.90 -5.75
C THR A 339 21.38 -12.52 -4.72
N GLY A 340 22.35 -13.40 -4.48
CA GLY A 340 23.41 -13.12 -3.54
C GLY A 340 24.70 -13.84 -3.86
N MET A 341 25.74 -13.43 -3.13
CA MET A 341 27.03 -14.08 -3.13
C MET A 341 27.54 -14.22 -1.70
N THR A 342 28.20 -15.34 -1.44
CA THR A 342 28.90 -15.61 -0.19
C THR A 342 30.33 -15.98 -0.53
N VAL A 343 31.28 -15.45 0.23
CA VAL A 343 32.69 -15.84 0.17
C VAL A 343 33.15 -16.27 1.54
N GLY A 344 34.06 -17.23 1.60
CA GLY A 344 34.56 -17.72 2.86
C GLY A 344 35.93 -18.37 2.77
N ILE A 345 36.47 -18.61 3.96
CA ILE A 345 37.71 -19.33 4.18
C ILE A 345 37.46 -20.42 5.20
N ASP A 346 38.08 -21.58 4.99
CA ASP A 346 38.02 -22.68 5.93
C ASP A 346 39.33 -23.44 6.01
N SER A 347 39.58 -24.02 7.18
CA SER A 347 40.70 -24.91 7.45
C SER A 347 40.15 -26.27 7.87
N ARG A 348 40.69 -27.32 7.26
CA ARG A 348 40.32 -28.71 7.51
C ARG A 348 41.51 -29.44 8.12
N ASN A 349 41.34 -29.93 9.34
CA ASN A 349 42.41 -30.53 10.13
C ASN A 349 42.02 -31.92 10.60
N ASP A 350 42.95 -32.87 10.50
CA ASP A 350 42.80 -34.20 11.06
C ASP A 350 42.73 -34.12 12.59
N ILE A 351 41.77 -34.83 13.16
CA ILE A 351 41.66 -35.04 14.61
C ILE A 351 41.61 -36.55 14.87
N PRO A 352 41.80 -37.03 16.11
CA PRO A 352 41.61 -38.45 16.40
C PRO A 352 40.24 -38.92 15.93
N GLU A 353 40.22 -39.98 15.12
CA GLU A 353 39.00 -40.65 14.63
C GLU A 353 38.11 -39.77 13.72
N GLY A 354 38.65 -38.72 13.10
CA GLY A 354 37.87 -37.91 12.16
C GLY A 354 38.56 -36.65 11.64
N ILE A 355 37.75 -35.75 11.09
CA ILE A 355 38.20 -34.49 10.51
C ILE A 355 37.35 -33.35 11.06
N ALA A 356 38.02 -32.27 11.47
CA ALA A 356 37.38 -31.03 11.89
C ALA A 356 37.58 -29.93 10.83
N THR A 357 36.51 -29.23 10.49
CA THR A 357 36.54 -28.04 9.64
C THR A 357 36.09 -26.83 10.45
N LEU A 358 36.87 -25.75 10.40
CA LEU A 358 36.50 -24.45 10.96
C LEU A 358 36.58 -23.39 9.87
N GLY A 359 35.52 -22.61 9.73
CA GLY A 359 35.46 -21.58 8.69
C GLY A 359 34.73 -20.32 9.12
N ALA A 360 35.01 -19.25 8.36
CA ALA A 360 34.34 -17.96 8.47
C ALA A 360 33.90 -17.52 7.08
N PHE A 361 32.80 -16.76 7.03
CA PHE A 361 32.24 -16.29 5.77
C PHE A 361 31.62 -14.91 5.92
N MET A 362 31.54 -14.21 4.79
CA MET A 362 30.76 -12.99 4.64
C MET A 362 29.99 -13.06 3.33
N GLY A 363 28.84 -12.40 3.27
CA GLY A 363 28.01 -12.41 2.07
C GLY A 363 27.20 -11.14 1.91
N TYR A 364 26.78 -10.92 0.69
CA TYR A 364 25.83 -9.88 0.33
C TYR A 364 24.72 -10.47 -0.52
N SER A 365 23.48 -10.14 -0.21
CA SER A 365 22.33 -10.48 -1.05
C SER A 365 21.41 -9.29 -1.23
N HIS A 366 20.73 -9.28 -2.38
CA HIS A 366 19.71 -8.31 -2.70
C HIS A 366 18.45 -9.04 -3.16
N SER A 367 17.31 -8.58 -2.65
CA SER A 367 16.00 -9.13 -2.93
C SER A 367 15.09 -8.03 -3.46
N HIS A 368 14.42 -8.31 -4.58
CA HIS A 368 13.30 -7.53 -5.07
C HIS A 368 11.99 -8.25 -4.75
N ILE A 369 10.97 -7.50 -4.30
CA ILE A 369 9.67 -8.04 -3.87
C ILE A 369 8.56 -7.34 -4.64
N GLY A 370 7.81 -8.06 -5.47
CA GLY A 370 6.60 -7.55 -6.13
C GLY A 370 5.37 -7.89 -5.30
N PHE A 371 4.55 -6.90 -4.96
CA PHE A 371 3.35 -7.11 -4.15
C PHE A 371 2.13 -7.37 -5.04
N ASP A 372 1.33 -8.40 -4.74
CA ASP A 372 0.12 -8.74 -5.50
C ASP A 372 -0.92 -7.62 -5.48
N ARG A 373 -0.95 -6.85 -4.40
CA ARG A 373 -1.85 -5.69 -4.22
C ARG A 373 -1.28 -4.38 -4.77
N GLY A 374 -0.17 -4.45 -5.52
CA GLY A 374 0.46 -3.31 -6.16
C GLY A 374 1.56 -2.67 -5.33
N GLY A 375 2.55 -2.09 -6.01
CA GLY A 375 3.78 -1.62 -5.38
C GLY A 375 4.88 -2.70 -5.37
N HIS A 376 6.00 -2.38 -4.74
CA HIS A 376 7.14 -3.27 -4.63
C HIS A 376 7.97 -2.96 -3.38
N GLY A 377 8.87 -3.86 -3.02
CA GLY A 377 9.83 -3.68 -1.94
C GLY A 377 11.21 -4.19 -2.33
N SER A 378 12.19 -3.91 -1.47
CA SER A 378 13.54 -4.44 -1.61
C SER A 378 14.16 -4.72 -0.25
N VAL A 379 14.95 -5.78 -0.16
CA VAL A 379 15.79 -6.06 1.02
C VAL A 379 17.23 -6.25 0.56
N GLY A 380 18.13 -5.39 1.04
CA GLY A 380 19.57 -5.63 1.00
C GLY A 380 20.02 -6.31 2.30
N SER A 381 20.89 -7.30 2.20
CA SER A 381 21.41 -8.04 3.36
C SER A 381 22.92 -8.13 3.30
N TYR A 382 23.56 -7.76 4.41
CA TYR A 382 24.98 -8.00 4.65
C TYR A 382 25.09 -9.06 5.75
N SER A 383 25.79 -10.16 5.47
CA SER A 383 25.92 -11.28 6.40
C SER A 383 27.37 -11.55 6.77
N LEU A 384 27.56 -11.98 8.02
CA LEU A 384 28.84 -12.42 8.58
C LEU A 384 28.58 -13.62 9.48
N GLY A 385 29.41 -14.65 9.38
CA GLY A 385 29.24 -15.82 10.23
C GLY A 385 30.44 -16.74 10.26
N GLY A 386 30.27 -17.80 11.04
CA GLY A 386 31.24 -18.87 11.18
C GLY A 386 30.56 -20.22 11.24
N TYR A 387 31.31 -21.25 10.92
CA TYR A 387 30.85 -22.63 11.00
C TYR A 387 31.93 -23.56 11.49
N ALA A 388 31.49 -24.62 12.14
CA ALA A 388 32.30 -25.76 12.53
C ALA A 388 31.64 -27.03 12.01
N SER A 389 32.45 -27.98 11.54
CA SER A 389 31.98 -29.28 11.09
C SER A 389 32.92 -30.36 11.62
N TRP A 390 32.34 -31.45 12.08
CA TRP A 390 33.05 -32.64 12.51
C TRP A 390 32.54 -33.84 11.73
N GLU A 391 33.46 -34.58 11.10
CA GLU A 391 33.18 -35.81 10.37
C GLU A 391 33.99 -36.94 11.00
N HIS A 392 33.32 -37.96 11.52
CA HIS A 392 33.95 -39.13 12.12
C HIS A 392 34.22 -40.21 11.06
N GLU A 393 35.23 -41.05 11.26
CA GLU A 393 35.60 -42.13 10.33
C GLU A 393 34.46 -43.14 10.06
N SER A 394 33.47 -43.25 10.96
CA SER A 394 32.27 -44.06 10.77
C SER A 394 31.29 -43.51 9.72
N GLY A 395 31.54 -42.32 9.18
CA GLY A 395 30.64 -41.60 8.27
C GLY A 395 29.61 -40.72 8.99
N PHE A 396 29.60 -40.69 10.33
CA PHE A 396 28.79 -39.73 11.09
C PHE A 396 29.34 -38.31 10.95
N TYR A 397 28.46 -37.31 10.87
CA TYR A 397 28.87 -35.91 10.91
C TYR A 397 27.96 -35.02 11.77
N LEU A 398 28.53 -33.91 12.22
CA LEU A 398 27.84 -32.82 12.90
C LEU A 398 28.35 -31.46 12.37
N ASP A 399 27.42 -30.69 11.83
CA ASP A 399 27.65 -29.36 11.27
C ASP A 399 26.96 -28.30 12.14
N GLY A 400 27.63 -27.18 12.39
CA GLY A 400 27.12 -26.04 13.15
C GLY A 400 27.46 -24.72 12.46
N VAL A 401 26.48 -23.82 12.35
CA VAL A 401 26.63 -22.49 11.75
C VAL A 401 26.03 -21.43 12.67
N VAL A 402 26.71 -20.30 12.82
CA VAL A 402 26.17 -19.08 13.43
C VAL A 402 26.34 -17.93 12.45
N LYS A 403 25.29 -17.12 12.30
CA LYS A 403 25.25 -16.07 11.30
C LYS A 403 24.54 -14.82 11.83
N LEU A 404 25.12 -13.67 11.53
CA LEU A 404 24.61 -12.34 11.80
C LEU A 404 24.25 -11.67 10.47
N ASN A 405 23.16 -10.91 10.48
CA ASN A 405 22.67 -10.17 9.31
C ASN A 405 22.42 -8.70 9.66
N ARG A 406 22.69 -7.82 8.70
CA ARG A 406 22.22 -6.43 8.68
C ARG A 406 21.32 -6.25 7.47
N PHE A 407 20.04 -5.96 7.70
CA PHE A 407 19.05 -5.77 6.65
C PHE A 407 18.74 -4.30 6.43
N GLU A 408 18.67 -3.89 5.17
CA GLU A 408 18.17 -2.60 4.72
C GLU A 408 16.94 -2.82 3.85
N SER A 409 15.78 -2.39 4.36
CA SER A 409 14.49 -2.65 3.74
C SER A 409 13.89 -1.35 3.22
N ASN A 410 13.41 -1.39 1.98
CA ASN A 410 12.61 -0.33 1.38
C ASN A 410 11.25 -0.88 0.98
N VAL A 411 10.21 -0.10 1.25
CA VAL A 411 8.82 -0.40 0.92
C VAL A 411 8.34 0.71 0.00
N ALA A 412 7.89 0.37 -1.19
CA ALA A 412 7.24 1.27 -2.13
C ALA A 412 5.81 0.77 -2.36
N GLY A 413 4.97 0.95 -1.34
CA GLY A 413 3.55 0.63 -1.41
C GLY A 413 2.81 1.60 -2.33
N LYS A 414 1.66 1.16 -2.83
CA LYS A 414 0.76 1.97 -3.66
C LYS A 414 -0.63 1.96 -3.00
N MET A 415 -1.31 3.09 -2.96
CA MET A 415 -2.70 3.18 -2.49
C MET A 415 -3.67 2.84 -3.64
N SER A 416 -4.93 2.51 -3.34
CA SER A 416 -5.96 2.16 -4.32
C SER A 416 -6.21 3.28 -5.34
N SER A 417 -6.15 4.55 -4.93
CA SER A 417 -6.21 5.72 -5.83
C SER A 417 -4.94 5.92 -6.67
N GLY A 418 -3.87 5.20 -6.37
CA GLY A 418 -2.58 5.26 -7.07
C GLY A 418 -1.51 6.12 -6.40
N GLY A 419 -1.83 6.78 -5.28
CA GLY A 419 -0.83 7.51 -4.48
C GLY A 419 0.23 6.58 -3.86
N ALA A 420 1.34 7.15 -3.40
CA ALA A 420 2.48 6.39 -2.88
C ALA A 420 2.43 6.21 -1.35
N ALA A 421 2.84 5.03 -0.89
CA ALA A 421 3.00 4.67 0.52
C ALA A 421 4.41 4.10 0.75
N ASN A 422 5.40 5.00 0.75
CA ASN A 422 6.81 4.64 0.76
C ASN A 422 7.39 4.68 2.18
N GLY A 423 8.28 3.74 2.51
CA GLY A 423 9.00 3.72 3.78
C GLY A 423 10.34 3.00 3.65
N SER A 424 11.21 3.19 4.64
CA SER A 424 12.49 2.50 4.72
C SER A 424 12.85 2.24 6.17
N TYR A 425 13.41 1.07 6.44
CA TYR A 425 13.81 0.69 7.79
C TYR A 425 14.99 -0.28 7.75
N ARG A 426 15.51 -0.59 8.94
CA ARG A 426 16.80 -1.21 9.12
C ARG A 426 16.72 -2.18 10.30
N SER A 427 16.99 -3.45 10.02
CA SER A 427 16.95 -4.52 11.02
C SER A 427 18.30 -5.22 11.13
N ASN A 428 18.49 -5.94 12.22
CA ASN A 428 19.59 -6.87 12.46
C ASN A 428 19.00 -8.26 12.70
N GLY A 429 19.70 -9.29 12.23
CA GLY A 429 19.31 -10.68 12.39
C GLY A 429 20.41 -11.49 13.07
N LEU A 430 19.99 -12.50 13.81
CA LEU A 430 20.83 -13.56 14.35
C LEU A 430 20.18 -14.90 14.03
N GLY A 431 20.95 -15.84 13.51
CA GLY A 431 20.48 -17.19 13.32
C GLY A 431 21.56 -18.23 13.53
N GLY A 432 21.10 -19.45 13.75
CA GLY A 432 21.95 -20.61 13.97
C GLY A 432 21.36 -21.85 13.29
N HIS A 433 22.25 -22.77 12.92
CA HIS A 433 21.89 -24.02 12.26
C HIS A 433 22.74 -25.16 12.82
N ILE A 434 22.10 -26.28 13.10
CA ILE A 434 22.76 -27.53 13.47
C ILE A 434 22.22 -28.64 12.56
N GLU A 435 23.11 -29.40 11.94
CA GLU A 435 22.77 -30.54 11.11
C GLU A 435 23.62 -31.75 11.48
N THR A 436 23.02 -32.93 11.51
CA THR A 436 23.71 -34.18 11.74
C THR A 436 23.20 -35.24 10.79
N GLY A 437 24.08 -36.16 10.40
CA GLY A 437 23.74 -37.25 9.51
C GLY A 437 24.78 -38.35 9.53
N MET A 438 24.52 -39.37 8.72
CA MET A 438 25.43 -40.51 8.58
C MET A 438 25.54 -40.88 7.11
N ARG A 439 26.76 -40.94 6.59
CA ARG A 439 27.05 -41.35 5.22
C ARG A 439 27.24 -42.86 5.15
N PHE A 440 26.43 -43.52 4.32
CA PHE A 440 26.58 -44.93 3.97
C PHE A 440 27.14 -45.02 2.55
N THR A 441 28.29 -45.67 2.40
CA THR A 441 28.97 -45.81 1.11
C THR A 441 28.93 -47.27 0.65
N ASP A 442 28.45 -47.51 -0.57
CA ASP A 442 28.48 -48.82 -1.23
C ASP A 442 29.01 -48.69 -2.67
N GLY A 443 30.25 -49.11 -2.89
CA GLY A 443 30.97 -48.88 -4.13
C GLY A 443 31.09 -47.37 -4.43
N ASN A 444 30.47 -46.94 -5.53
CA ASN A 444 30.45 -45.53 -5.94
C ASN A 444 29.23 -44.76 -5.41
N TRP A 445 28.27 -45.43 -4.77
CA TRP A 445 27.06 -44.82 -4.24
C TRP A 445 27.26 -44.34 -2.81
N ASN A 446 26.73 -43.15 -2.50
CA ASN A 446 26.64 -42.64 -1.14
C ASN A 446 25.19 -42.28 -0.81
N LEU A 447 24.68 -42.76 0.32
CA LEU A 447 23.40 -42.35 0.88
C LEU A 447 23.64 -41.66 2.22
N THR A 448 23.17 -40.42 2.35
CA THR A 448 23.37 -39.59 3.54
C THR A 448 22.03 -39.09 4.06
N PRO A 449 21.32 -39.87 4.91
CA PRO A 449 20.24 -39.34 5.72
C PRO A 449 20.76 -38.28 6.71
N TYR A 450 19.96 -37.25 6.95
CA TYR A 450 20.28 -36.19 7.89
C TYR A 450 19.04 -35.63 8.58
N ALA A 451 19.28 -34.96 9.70
CA ALA A 451 18.32 -34.16 10.43
C ALA A 451 18.96 -32.82 10.79
N SER A 452 18.20 -31.74 10.70
CA SER A 452 18.66 -30.41 11.10
C SER A 452 17.63 -29.59 11.85
N LEU A 453 18.14 -28.61 12.58
CA LEU A 453 17.39 -27.59 13.31
C LEU A 453 17.99 -26.23 12.98
N THR A 454 17.14 -25.31 12.53
CA THR A 454 17.50 -23.91 12.27
C THR A 454 16.65 -23.00 13.14
N GLY A 455 17.28 -21.96 13.69
CA GLY A 455 16.60 -20.86 14.38
C GLY A 455 17.06 -19.52 13.83
N PHE A 456 16.14 -18.58 13.69
CA PHE A 456 16.41 -17.22 13.23
C PHE A 456 15.53 -16.23 14.00
N THR A 457 16.10 -15.07 14.33
CA THR A 457 15.38 -13.93 14.87
C THR A 457 15.92 -12.65 14.24
N ALA A 458 15.04 -11.68 14.00
CA ALA A 458 15.42 -10.34 13.57
C ALA A 458 14.59 -9.27 14.26
N ASP A 459 15.22 -8.16 14.63
CA ASP A 459 14.50 -7.01 15.19
C ASP A 459 13.63 -6.35 14.13
N ASN A 460 12.45 -5.87 14.53
CA ASN A 460 11.50 -5.22 13.64
C ASN A 460 11.22 -3.80 14.14
N PRO A 461 12.00 -2.80 13.69
CA PRO A 461 11.84 -1.44 14.18
C PRO A 461 10.48 -0.87 13.79
N GLU A 462 9.99 0.06 14.61
CA GLU A 462 8.85 0.89 14.22
C GLU A 462 9.22 1.77 13.02
N TYR A 463 8.33 1.82 12.03
CA TYR A 463 8.52 2.67 10.86
C TYR A 463 7.19 3.22 10.36
N HIS A 464 7.27 4.34 9.64
CA HIS A 464 6.12 4.99 9.01
C HIS A 464 6.24 4.99 7.50
N LEU A 465 5.11 4.86 6.83
CA LEU A 465 4.98 5.08 5.39
C LEU A 465 4.61 6.56 5.11
N SER A 466 4.91 7.03 3.91
CA SER A 466 4.66 8.41 3.48
C SER A 466 3.19 8.83 3.49
N ASN A 467 2.26 7.87 3.50
CA ASN A 467 0.83 8.12 3.63
C ASN A 467 0.35 8.21 5.10
N GLY A 468 1.26 8.12 6.08
CA GLY A 468 0.96 8.21 7.51
C GLY A 468 0.70 6.87 8.20
N MET A 469 0.77 5.74 7.48
CA MET A 469 0.63 4.42 8.07
C MET A 469 1.81 4.09 8.97
N GLU A 470 1.52 3.53 10.13
CA GLU A 470 2.49 3.12 11.13
C GLU A 470 2.56 1.59 11.22
N SER A 471 3.78 1.05 11.25
CA SER A 471 4.02 -0.38 11.47
C SER A 471 4.76 -0.57 12.79
N LYS A 472 4.14 -1.33 13.70
CA LYS A 472 4.69 -1.77 14.99
C LYS A 472 4.71 -3.29 15.04
N SER A 473 5.74 -3.88 14.46
CA SER A 473 5.84 -5.33 14.43
C SER A 473 6.60 -5.86 15.64
N VAL A 474 6.26 -7.09 16.06
CA VAL A 474 7.11 -7.84 16.98
C VAL A 474 8.34 -8.33 16.19
N ASP A 475 9.43 -8.64 16.89
CA ASP A 475 10.60 -9.29 16.31
C ASP A 475 10.18 -10.53 15.50
N THR A 476 10.73 -10.63 14.29
CA THR A 476 10.46 -11.77 13.40
C THR A 476 11.21 -12.99 13.89
N ARG A 477 10.54 -14.14 13.98
CA ARG A 477 11.11 -15.40 14.45
C ARG A 477 10.84 -16.53 13.46
N SER A 478 11.76 -17.48 13.38
CA SER A 478 11.59 -18.71 12.61
C SER A 478 12.37 -19.83 13.31
N ILE A 479 11.73 -20.98 13.46
CA ILE A 479 12.33 -22.20 13.99
C ILE A 479 11.80 -23.36 13.17
N TYR A 480 12.65 -23.97 12.36
CA TYR A 480 12.26 -25.11 11.54
C TYR A 480 13.18 -26.31 11.72
N ARG A 481 12.61 -27.49 11.51
CA ARG A 481 13.34 -28.76 11.42
C ARG A 481 13.25 -29.29 10.01
N GLU A 482 14.34 -29.89 9.53
CA GLU A 482 14.42 -30.53 8.23
C GLU A 482 14.88 -31.98 8.42
N LEU A 483 14.18 -32.92 7.80
CA LEU A 483 14.55 -34.33 7.73
C LEU A 483 14.68 -34.69 6.26
N GLY A 484 15.81 -35.28 5.87
CA GLY A 484 16.00 -35.64 4.47
C GLY A 484 17.10 -36.65 4.25
N ALA A 485 17.34 -36.95 2.98
CA ALA A 485 18.45 -37.77 2.54
C ALA A 485 19.02 -37.26 1.23
N THR A 486 20.33 -37.40 1.08
CA THR A 486 21.06 -37.12 -0.15
C THR A 486 21.61 -38.42 -0.70
N LEU A 487 21.39 -38.69 -1.98
CA LEU A 487 21.98 -39.78 -2.74
C LEU A 487 23.01 -39.19 -3.71
N SER A 488 24.26 -39.64 -3.67
CA SER A 488 25.30 -39.21 -4.61
C SER A 488 26.01 -40.40 -5.26
N TYR A 489 26.62 -40.16 -6.43
CA TYR A 489 27.35 -41.18 -7.17
C TYR A 489 28.72 -40.66 -7.62
N ASN A 490 29.80 -41.28 -7.16
CA ASN A 490 31.16 -40.86 -7.46
C ASN A 490 31.64 -41.44 -8.79
N MET A 491 32.01 -40.57 -9.73
CA MET A 491 32.49 -40.94 -11.06
C MET A 491 33.93 -40.46 -11.27
N ARG A 492 34.81 -41.38 -11.66
CA ARG A 492 36.16 -41.05 -12.16
C ARG A 492 36.17 -41.14 -13.68
N LEU A 493 36.43 -40.01 -14.33
CA LEU A 493 36.55 -39.92 -15.79
C LEU A 493 37.96 -40.33 -16.24
N GLY A 494 38.09 -40.84 -17.48
CA GLY A 494 39.36 -41.34 -18.02
C GLY A 494 40.48 -40.29 -18.14
N ASN A 495 40.14 -39.01 -18.00
CA ASN A 495 41.07 -37.88 -17.97
C ASN A 495 41.49 -37.46 -16.54
N GLY A 496 41.09 -38.21 -15.51
CA GLY A 496 41.43 -37.93 -14.11
C GLY A 496 40.47 -36.97 -13.38
N MET A 497 39.44 -36.45 -14.06
CA MET A 497 38.41 -35.60 -13.44
C MET A 497 37.44 -36.45 -12.59
N GLU A 498 37.15 -35.98 -11.38
CA GLU A 498 36.13 -36.59 -10.50
C GLU A 498 34.83 -35.78 -10.56
N VAL A 499 33.72 -36.48 -10.75
CA VAL A 499 32.38 -35.90 -10.88
C VAL A 499 31.42 -36.63 -9.97
N GLU A 500 30.60 -35.89 -9.23
CA GLU A 500 29.64 -36.41 -8.25
C GLU A 500 28.26 -35.77 -8.48
N PRO A 501 27.40 -36.36 -9.32
CA PRO A 501 25.98 -36.03 -9.32
C PRO A 501 25.33 -36.43 -7.99
N TRP A 502 24.37 -35.62 -7.54
CA TRP A 502 23.61 -35.88 -6.33
C TRP A 502 22.14 -35.48 -6.45
N LEU A 503 21.30 -36.16 -5.69
CA LEU A 503 19.87 -35.92 -5.53
C LEU A 503 19.55 -35.80 -4.04
N LYS A 504 18.71 -34.86 -3.66
CA LYS A 504 18.28 -34.65 -2.27
C LYS A 504 16.76 -34.56 -2.22
N ALA A 505 16.18 -35.24 -1.25
CA ALA A 505 14.77 -35.12 -0.88
C ALA A 505 14.66 -34.84 0.61
N ALA A 506 13.79 -33.90 0.99
CA ALA A 506 13.60 -33.54 2.39
C ALA A 506 12.18 -33.04 2.67
N VAL A 507 11.81 -33.12 3.95
CA VAL A 507 10.61 -32.49 4.49
C VAL A 507 11.04 -31.50 5.57
N ARG A 508 10.56 -30.27 5.46
CA ARG A 508 10.76 -29.21 6.44
C ARG A 508 9.45 -28.92 7.18
N LYS A 509 9.51 -28.65 8.48
CA LYS A 509 8.39 -28.11 9.27
C LYS A 509 8.85 -26.85 10.01
N GLU A 510 8.23 -25.71 9.69
CA GLU A 510 8.31 -24.45 10.44
C GLU A 510 7.29 -24.47 11.59
N PHE A 511 7.77 -24.10 12.79
CA PHE A 511 7.04 -24.20 14.05
C PHE A 511 6.57 -22.85 14.59
N VAL A 512 7.15 -21.73 14.17
CA VAL A 512 6.71 -20.40 14.62
C VAL A 512 5.46 -20.00 13.84
N ASP A 513 4.33 -19.87 14.55
CA ASP A 513 3.00 -19.55 14.04
C ASP A 513 2.40 -18.26 14.66
N ASP A 514 3.24 -17.45 15.33
CA ASP A 514 2.80 -16.29 16.12
C ASP A 514 3.58 -14.99 15.81
N ASN A 515 4.20 -14.91 14.62
CA ASN A 515 4.81 -13.67 14.13
C ASN A 515 3.72 -12.62 13.92
N ARG A 516 3.63 -11.64 14.82
CA ARG A 516 2.60 -10.60 14.78
C ARG A 516 3.10 -9.29 14.20
N VAL A 517 2.34 -8.77 13.25
CA VAL A 517 2.53 -7.47 12.64
C VAL A 517 1.36 -6.57 13.04
N LYS A 518 1.65 -5.51 13.80
CA LYS A 518 0.64 -4.47 14.05
C LYS A 518 0.77 -3.37 13.02
N VAL A 519 -0.35 -3.04 12.40
CA VAL A 519 -0.49 -1.93 11.47
C VAL A 519 -1.45 -0.95 12.09
N ASN A 520 -1.00 0.29 12.29
CA ASN A 520 -1.69 1.30 13.07
C ASN A 520 -2.13 0.74 14.45
N ASN A 521 -3.23 1.26 15.00
CA ASN A 521 -3.82 0.84 16.27
C ASN A 521 -4.93 -0.21 16.12
N ASP A 522 -5.40 -0.46 14.90
CA ASP A 522 -6.57 -1.28 14.56
C ASP A 522 -6.24 -2.54 13.72
N GLY A 523 -4.98 -2.71 13.32
CA GLY A 523 -4.47 -3.88 12.62
C GLY A 523 -3.57 -4.73 13.51
N ASN A 524 -3.90 -6.00 13.67
CA ASN A 524 -3.04 -6.98 14.34
C ASN A 524 -3.14 -8.32 13.62
N PHE A 525 -2.15 -8.59 12.78
CA PHE A 525 -2.14 -9.73 11.87
C PHE A 525 -1.12 -10.76 12.33
N VAL A 526 -1.50 -12.03 12.25
CA VAL A 526 -0.54 -13.13 12.29
C VAL A 526 0.01 -13.29 10.87
N ASN A 527 1.33 -13.23 10.73
CA ASN A 527 2.04 -13.22 9.47
C ASN A 527 3.27 -14.12 9.60
N ASP A 528 3.04 -15.41 9.47
CA ASP A 528 4.05 -16.45 9.61
C ASP A 528 4.16 -17.32 8.35
N LEU A 529 5.15 -18.20 8.38
CA LEU A 529 5.48 -19.13 7.30
C LEU A 529 5.32 -20.59 7.78
N SER A 530 4.53 -20.80 8.83
CA SER A 530 4.41 -22.09 9.52
C SER A 530 3.75 -23.14 8.65
N GLY A 531 4.24 -24.37 8.76
CA GLY A 531 3.70 -25.48 7.97
C GLY A 531 4.78 -26.38 7.42
N ARG A 532 4.35 -27.34 6.60
CA ARG A 532 5.23 -28.37 6.04
C ARG A 532 5.56 -28.04 4.59
N ARG A 533 6.83 -28.20 4.23
CA ARG A 533 7.33 -28.05 2.85
C ARG A 533 8.05 -29.30 2.40
N GLY A 534 7.78 -29.74 1.18
CA GLY A 534 8.61 -30.71 0.48
C GLY A 534 9.75 -30.00 -0.23
N ILE A 535 10.96 -30.55 -0.18
CA ILE A 535 12.15 -29.99 -0.82
C ILE A 535 12.78 -31.07 -1.69
N TYR A 536 13.05 -30.72 -2.95
CA TYR A 536 13.72 -31.57 -3.91
C TYR A 536 14.87 -30.81 -4.55
N GLN A 537 16.07 -31.36 -4.53
CA GLN A 537 17.25 -30.73 -5.11
C GLN A 537 18.05 -31.74 -5.91
N ALA A 538 18.72 -31.26 -6.95
CA ALA A 538 19.62 -32.03 -7.77
C ALA A 538 20.83 -31.18 -8.13
N GLY A 539 22.00 -31.80 -8.24
CA GLY A 539 23.19 -31.07 -8.59
C GLY A 539 24.34 -31.96 -9.01
N ILE A 540 25.45 -31.30 -9.33
CA ILE A 540 26.69 -31.93 -9.73
C ILE A 540 27.86 -31.19 -9.09
N LYS A 541 28.80 -31.95 -8.55
CA LYS A 541 30.13 -31.47 -8.12
C LYS A 541 31.17 -32.00 -9.10
N ALA A 542 32.16 -31.18 -9.44
CA ALA A 542 33.29 -31.59 -10.26
C ALA A 542 34.63 -31.08 -9.68
N SER A 543 35.63 -31.94 -9.66
CA SER A 543 37.01 -31.61 -9.29
C SER A 543 37.84 -31.50 -10.57
N PHE A 544 38.18 -30.27 -10.97
CA PHE A 544 38.92 -29.97 -12.20
C PHE A 544 40.43 -30.16 -12.03
N SER A 545 40.95 -29.97 -10.81
CA SER A 545 42.33 -30.22 -10.43
C SER A 545 42.40 -30.61 -8.94
N SER A 546 43.61 -30.82 -8.42
CA SER A 546 43.82 -31.04 -6.98
C SER A 546 43.50 -29.83 -6.10
N THR A 547 43.33 -28.64 -6.70
CA THR A 547 43.12 -27.36 -5.99
C THR A 547 41.86 -26.62 -6.43
N LEU A 548 41.22 -27.04 -7.52
CA LEU A 548 40.04 -26.38 -8.07
C LEU A 548 38.89 -27.38 -8.22
N SER A 549 37.77 -27.07 -7.55
CA SER A 549 36.50 -27.78 -7.69
C SER A 549 35.37 -26.76 -7.85
N GLY A 550 34.26 -27.21 -8.41
CA GLY A 550 33.04 -26.42 -8.54
C GLY A 550 31.80 -27.27 -8.37
N HIS A 551 30.68 -26.62 -8.10
CA HIS A 551 29.37 -27.26 -8.00
C HIS A 551 28.29 -26.43 -8.67
N LEU A 552 27.22 -27.11 -9.08
CA LEU A 552 26.00 -26.51 -9.57
C LEU A 552 24.82 -27.30 -9.01
N GLY A 553 23.83 -26.60 -8.47
CA GLY A 553 22.61 -27.19 -7.93
C GLY A 553 21.37 -26.44 -8.40
N VAL A 554 20.26 -27.17 -8.49
CA VAL A 554 18.92 -26.64 -8.68
C VAL A 554 17.99 -27.25 -7.65
N GLY A 555 17.00 -26.49 -7.21
CA GLY A 555 16.05 -26.90 -6.19
C GLY A 555 14.63 -26.46 -6.51
N TYR A 556 13.68 -27.19 -5.95
CA TYR A 556 12.27 -26.84 -5.89
C TYR A 556 11.74 -27.16 -4.50
N SER A 557 10.94 -26.26 -3.94
CA SER A 557 10.18 -26.54 -2.73
C SER A 557 8.77 -25.99 -2.80
N ASN A 558 7.83 -26.70 -2.17
CA ASN A 558 6.43 -26.28 -2.14
C ASN A 558 5.75 -26.74 -0.84
N GLY A 559 4.89 -25.88 -0.31
CA GLY A 559 4.00 -26.13 0.82
C GLY A 559 3.99 -24.96 1.79
N ALA A 560 2.99 -24.93 2.69
CA ALA A 560 2.84 -23.87 3.69
C ALA A 560 2.89 -22.47 3.06
N ASP A 561 2.09 -22.30 2.00
CA ASP A 561 1.87 -21.05 1.25
C ASP A 561 3.14 -20.41 0.67
N VAL A 562 4.18 -21.22 0.49
CA VAL A 562 5.42 -20.83 -0.18
C VAL A 562 5.82 -21.86 -1.22
N GLU A 563 6.10 -21.35 -2.42
CA GLU A 563 6.73 -22.06 -3.51
C GLU A 563 8.08 -21.40 -3.81
N SER A 564 9.15 -22.19 -3.94
CA SER A 564 10.52 -21.72 -4.16
C SER A 564 11.29 -22.52 -5.20
#